data_AF-Q5JHA9-F1
#
_entry.id   AF-Q5JHA9-F1
#
_cell.length_a   1.000
_cell.length_b   1.000
_cell.length_c   1.000
_cell.angle_alpha   90.00
_cell.angle_beta   90.00
_cell.angle_gamma   90.00
#
_symmetry.space_group_name_H-M   'P 1'
#
loop_
_entity.id
_entity.type
_entity.pdbx_description
1 polymer ?
#
loop_
_entity_poly.entity_id
_entity_poly.type
_entity_poly.pdbx_seq_one_letter_code
_entity_poly.pdbx_strand_id
1 'polypeptide(L)'
;MAWNDWIVKHAKALVVLWILVVILTAPFAAKLSDLTNYSTDQFLPKDVESVKTMDTLEKEFPSFTTSENQTYMIIHGIDVNDPKTRDAYERFKVEAKPYGDNFTSYYDALDILQNESYNITLNITKTAANLSGILYDSAVNGSDTYRMLLLGIENLTNQVRLLNETLPELADAYLKLETNLTILYNQTLELKGALNETDMAYVQLHQNLTKASTQLKELNSTIAMLNIKLYNLSESYAKAYLGAMGVYEALSAKTNAYQTCNLDPQTAQAVAAQLGVPVEFVYAVFNATYSAYHTYGPSAITDELLANVTGGIISNTLTYSLEKSLVKAYSYAFYSGVIAFDRTHGSNYTLLESGENAEAAVIEIAENALQGTPEVVARAGGTYAVPGFGEVSAKVLAKVLNVAVGLGRNPTAGAVEDATVEVAKAILDGSPLLSLPNADYVLKTLLVSGPTKELEESILANALAEKLSEDQRKMAEPVAKTVTTFDPMAEGVLSQNSSALKEATVSLLSEILREKGVELPNDVLAKVYDSNGNVGPIAKEILVKETARQ
;
A
#
# COMPACT_ATOMS: atom_id res chain seq x y z
N MET A 1 -23.50 27.10 -35.68
CA MET A 1 -23.36 26.51 -34.33
C MET A 1 -23.04 27.63 -33.35
N ALA A 2 -23.69 27.83 -32.21
CA ALA A 2 -24.94 27.27 -31.72
C ALA A 2 -25.25 28.00 -30.40
N TRP A 3 -26.22 28.93 -30.43
CA TRP A 3 -26.77 29.54 -29.20
C TRP A 3 -27.34 28.45 -28.28
N ASN A 4 -27.90 27.38 -28.87
CA ASN A 4 -28.31 26.19 -28.15
C ASN A 4 -27.14 25.40 -27.53
N ASP A 5 -25.96 25.32 -28.17
CA ASP A 5 -24.82 24.61 -27.58
C ASP A 5 -24.22 25.38 -26.39
N TRP A 6 -24.32 26.71 -26.39
CA TRP A 6 -23.88 27.53 -25.26
C TRP A 6 -24.83 27.40 -24.05
N ILE A 7 -26.15 27.43 -24.30
CA ILE A 7 -27.18 27.19 -23.27
C ILE A 7 -27.06 25.79 -22.69
N VAL A 8 -26.84 24.77 -23.52
CA VAL A 8 -26.67 23.39 -23.06
C VAL A 8 -25.36 23.22 -22.26
N LYS A 9 -24.26 23.86 -22.67
CA LYS A 9 -23.00 23.82 -21.90
C LYS A 9 -23.07 24.54 -20.55
N HIS A 10 -23.92 25.56 -20.41
CA HIS A 10 -24.05 26.34 -19.17
C HIS A 10 -25.42 26.20 -18.50
N ALA A 11 -26.17 25.14 -18.80
CA ALA A 11 -27.54 24.93 -18.32
C ALA A 11 -27.65 24.98 -16.79
N LYS A 12 -26.63 24.45 -16.08
CA LYS A 12 -26.57 24.50 -14.61
C LYS A 12 -26.44 25.93 -14.07
N ALA A 13 -25.67 26.81 -14.73
CA ALA A 13 -25.52 28.20 -14.32
C ALA A 13 -26.79 29.03 -14.59
N LEU A 14 -27.47 28.76 -15.71
CA LEU A 14 -28.76 29.39 -16.05
C LEU A 14 -29.88 28.99 -15.09
N VAL A 15 -29.95 27.72 -14.69
CA VAL A 15 -30.92 27.24 -13.70
C VAL A 15 -30.66 27.87 -12.32
N VAL A 16 -29.40 27.98 -11.90
CA VAL A 16 -29.03 28.66 -10.64
C VAL A 16 -29.38 30.16 -10.67
N LEU A 17 -29.17 30.83 -11.80
CA LEU A 17 -29.56 32.23 -11.99
C LEU A 17 -31.10 32.41 -11.87
N TRP A 18 -31.88 31.52 -12.48
CA TRP A 18 -33.34 31.57 -12.42
C TRP A 18 -33.90 31.29 -11.01
N ILE A 19 -33.30 30.34 -10.28
CA ILE A 19 -33.67 30.07 -8.88
C ILE A 19 -33.40 31.32 -8.02
N LEU A 20 -32.28 32.02 -8.24
CA LEU A 20 -31.97 33.28 -7.54
C LEU A 20 -32.99 34.38 -7.84
N VAL A 21 -33.45 34.54 -9.09
CA VAL A 21 -34.48 35.54 -9.45
C VAL A 21 -35.83 35.25 -8.79
N VAL A 22 -36.25 33.98 -8.72
CA VAL A 22 -37.51 33.58 -8.06
C VAL A 22 -37.44 33.84 -6.55
N ILE A 23 -36.32 33.51 -5.91
CA ILE A 23 -36.13 33.76 -4.47
C ILE A 23 -36.13 35.26 -4.17
N LEU A 24 -35.52 36.09 -5.02
CA LEU A 24 -35.48 37.55 -4.86
C LEU A 24 -36.84 38.23 -5.12
N THR A 25 -37.71 37.65 -5.94
CA THR A 25 -39.03 38.24 -6.29
C THR A 25 -40.18 37.78 -5.40
N ALA A 26 -40.06 36.64 -4.72
CA ALA A 26 -41.06 36.13 -3.77
C ALA A 26 -41.53 37.15 -2.70
N PRO A 27 -40.66 37.94 -2.03
CA PRO A 27 -41.12 38.93 -1.05
C PRO A 27 -41.83 40.15 -1.65
N PHE A 28 -41.64 40.43 -2.95
CA PHE A 28 -42.38 41.50 -3.64
C PHE A 28 -43.80 41.06 -4.02
N ALA A 29 -44.01 39.79 -4.38
CA ALA A 29 -45.34 39.24 -4.67
C ALA A 29 -46.24 39.20 -3.42
N ALA A 30 -45.67 38.89 -2.25
CA ALA A 30 -46.41 38.90 -0.98
C ALA A 30 -46.89 40.31 -0.57
N LYS A 31 -46.12 41.37 -0.86
CA LYS A 31 -46.51 42.76 -0.57
C LYS A 31 -47.53 43.37 -1.56
N LEU A 32 -47.67 42.80 -2.76
CA LEU A 32 -48.64 43.27 -3.76
C LEU A 32 -50.07 42.77 -3.51
N SER A 33 -50.23 41.69 -2.73
CA SER A 33 -51.53 41.13 -2.34
C SER A 33 -52.27 41.98 -1.29
N ASP A 34 -51.56 42.79 -0.51
CA ASP A 34 -52.16 43.64 0.53
C ASP A 34 -52.71 44.97 -0.01
N LEU A 35 -52.47 45.30 -1.29
CA LEU A 35 -52.79 46.60 -1.91
C LEU A 35 -53.95 46.55 -2.92
N THR A 36 -54.67 45.44 -3.05
CA THR A 36 -55.66 45.22 -4.12
C THR A 36 -57.06 44.81 -3.66
N ASN A 37 -57.57 45.42 -2.58
CA ASN A 37 -58.99 45.31 -2.20
C ASN A 37 -59.77 46.60 -2.54
N TYR A 38 -60.81 46.47 -3.38
CA TYR A 38 -61.59 47.56 -3.97
C TYR A 38 -62.81 47.92 -3.09
N SER A 39 -63.01 49.21 -2.75
CA SER A 39 -64.28 49.74 -2.20
C SER A 39 -64.88 50.80 -3.12
N THR A 40 -66.21 50.84 -3.18
CA THR A 40 -67.04 51.68 -4.07
C THR A 40 -66.91 53.19 -3.80
N ASP A 41 -66.29 53.58 -2.68
CA ASP A 41 -66.07 54.97 -2.27
C ASP A 41 -64.95 55.67 -3.06
N GLN A 42 -64.29 54.95 -3.97
CA GLN A 42 -63.22 55.45 -4.82
C GLN A 42 -63.72 56.10 -6.13
N PHE A 43 -65.02 56.03 -6.41
CA PHE A 43 -65.61 56.55 -7.67
C PHE A 43 -66.30 57.92 -7.56
N LEU A 44 -66.31 58.56 -6.39
CA LEU A 44 -66.85 59.92 -6.20
C LEU A 44 -65.80 60.86 -5.60
N PRO A 45 -65.61 62.09 -6.12
CA PRO A 45 -64.62 63.03 -5.57
C PRO A 45 -64.95 63.36 -4.12
N LYS A 46 -64.01 63.14 -3.19
CA LYS A 46 -64.24 63.24 -1.73
C LYS A 46 -64.50 64.66 -1.20
N ASP A 47 -64.45 65.67 -2.07
CA ASP A 47 -64.61 67.09 -1.71
C ASP A 47 -65.82 67.77 -2.35
N VAL A 48 -66.78 67.02 -2.90
CA VAL A 48 -68.11 67.59 -3.22
C VAL A 48 -69.00 67.60 -1.98
N GLU A 49 -69.60 68.77 -1.71
CA GLU A 49 -70.36 69.10 -0.51
C GLU A 49 -71.55 68.16 -0.23
N SER A 50 -72.12 67.56 -1.28
CA SER A 50 -73.18 66.56 -1.19
C SER A 50 -72.73 65.28 -0.48
N VAL A 51 -71.48 64.84 -0.63
CA VAL A 51 -70.94 63.63 0.04
C VAL A 51 -70.68 63.91 1.52
N LYS A 52 -70.14 65.09 1.87
CA LYS A 52 -69.96 65.49 3.28
C LYS A 52 -71.29 65.70 4.00
N THR A 53 -72.31 66.18 3.30
CA THR A 53 -73.65 66.37 3.88
C THR A 53 -74.38 65.04 4.08
N MET A 54 -74.24 64.09 3.14
CA MET A 54 -74.80 62.74 3.27
C MET A 54 -74.15 61.97 4.43
N ASP A 55 -72.81 62.02 4.55
CA ASP A 55 -72.06 61.41 5.66
C ASP A 55 -72.44 61.99 7.03
N THR A 56 -72.84 63.27 7.08
CA THR A 56 -73.25 63.90 8.34
C THR A 56 -74.71 63.55 8.69
N LEU A 57 -75.60 63.49 7.69
CA LEU A 57 -77.01 63.11 7.90
C LEU A 57 -77.19 61.62 8.24
N GLU A 58 -76.42 60.73 7.61
CA GLU A 58 -76.45 59.28 7.86
C GLU A 58 -75.80 58.91 9.21
N LYS A 59 -74.86 59.73 9.68
CA LYS A 59 -74.19 59.55 10.97
C LYS A 59 -75.00 60.06 12.16
N GLU A 60 -75.79 61.12 11.98
CA GLU A 60 -76.53 61.75 13.08
C GLU A 60 -78.01 61.33 13.12
N PHE A 61 -78.68 61.09 11.97
CA PHE A 61 -80.13 60.82 11.94
C PHE A 61 -80.57 59.85 10.82
N PRO A 62 -80.33 58.53 10.96
CA PRO A 62 -80.50 57.56 9.87
C PRO A 62 -81.94 57.32 9.37
N SER A 63 -82.96 57.79 10.10
CA SER A 63 -84.35 57.34 9.93
C SER A 63 -85.38 58.44 9.67
N PHE A 64 -84.97 59.68 9.35
CA PHE A 64 -85.86 60.86 9.26
C PHE A 64 -85.95 61.55 7.90
N THR A 65 -85.38 61.00 6.82
CA THR A 65 -85.32 61.68 5.51
C THR A 65 -86.58 61.54 4.63
N THR A 66 -87.71 61.03 5.15
CA THR A 66 -88.91 60.82 4.34
C THR A 66 -90.22 61.07 5.10
N SER A 67 -90.77 62.28 5.05
CA SER A 67 -92.14 62.53 4.57
C SER A 67 -92.61 63.96 4.90
N GLU A 68 -93.12 64.63 3.87
CA GLU A 68 -93.69 65.98 3.92
C GLU A 68 -95.24 65.89 3.97
N ASN A 69 -95.86 66.74 4.79
CA ASN A 69 -97.32 66.95 5.03
C ASN A 69 -98.02 66.11 6.11
N GLN A 70 -97.83 66.48 7.39
CA GLN A 70 -98.70 66.09 8.51
C GLN A 70 -99.24 67.33 9.24
N THR A 71 -100.55 67.36 9.53
CA THR A 71 -101.18 68.39 10.37
C THR A 71 -101.38 67.83 11.77
N TYR A 72 -100.73 68.43 12.77
CA TYR A 72 -100.79 67.96 14.16
C TYR A 72 -101.80 68.78 14.97
N MET A 73 -102.68 68.10 15.68
CA MET A 73 -103.54 68.69 16.71
C MET A 73 -103.05 68.23 18.08
N ILE A 74 -102.51 69.15 18.87
CA ILE A 74 -102.02 68.87 20.22
C ILE A 74 -103.02 69.46 21.22
N ILE A 75 -103.60 68.60 22.06
CA ILE A 75 -104.52 68.99 23.12
C ILE A 75 -103.74 69.00 24.44
N HIS A 76 -103.78 70.12 25.15
CA HIS A 76 -103.06 70.30 26.42
C HIS A 76 -104.02 70.17 27.62
N GLY A 77 -103.51 69.72 28.77
CA GLY A 77 -104.29 69.62 30.01
C GLY A 77 -105.09 68.33 30.20
N ILE A 78 -104.79 67.29 29.43
CA ILE A 78 -105.39 65.95 29.54
C ILE A 78 -104.40 64.96 30.16
N ASP A 79 -104.90 64.01 30.97
CA ASP A 79 -104.13 62.85 31.43
C ASP A 79 -104.30 61.71 30.41
N VAL A 80 -103.19 61.32 29.77
CA VAL A 80 -103.12 60.25 28.77
C VAL A 80 -103.22 58.84 29.37
N ASN A 81 -103.19 58.72 30.70
CA ASN A 81 -103.39 57.43 31.38
C ASN A 81 -104.80 57.26 31.93
N ASP A 82 -105.70 58.25 31.80
CA ASP A 82 -107.11 58.13 32.18
C ASP A 82 -107.89 57.34 31.11
N PRO A 83 -108.56 56.21 31.45
CA PRO A 83 -109.39 55.44 30.53
C PRO A 83 -110.44 56.27 29.79
N LYS A 84 -110.98 57.32 30.44
CA LYS A 84 -111.98 58.20 29.82
C LYS A 84 -111.41 59.00 28.64
N THR A 85 -110.11 59.26 28.63
CA THR A 85 -109.41 59.96 27.55
C THR A 85 -109.34 59.09 26.29
N ARG A 86 -109.12 57.78 26.43
CA ARG A 86 -109.15 56.82 25.31
C ARG A 86 -110.55 56.73 24.70
N ASP A 87 -111.58 56.60 25.52
CA ASP A 87 -112.98 56.54 25.05
C ASP A 87 -113.41 57.84 24.34
N ALA A 88 -112.97 59.00 24.83
CA ALA A 88 -113.23 60.28 24.19
C ALA A 88 -112.56 60.38 22.80
N TYR A 89 -111.35 59.86 22.68
CA TYR A 89 -110.64 59.81 21.40
C TYR A 89 -111.29 58.85 20.40
N GLU A 90 -111.69 57.66 20.82
CA GLU A 90 -112.41 56.71 19.94
C GLU A 90 -113.74 57.27 19.45
N ARG A 91 -114.49 57.97 20.33
CA ARG A 91 -115.68 58.73 19.91
C ARG A 91 -115.35 59.81 18.89
N PHE A 92 -114.29 60.60 19.12
CA PHE A 92 -113.84 61.61 18.18
C PHE A 92 -113.49 61.02 16.80
N LYS A 93 -112.79 59.89 16.72
CA LYS A 93 -112.51 59.23 15.43
C LYS A 93 -113.78 58.87 14.68
N VAL A 94 -114.76 58.32 15.38
CA VAL A 94 -116.04 57.91 14.78
C VAL A 94 -116.81 59.13 14.28
N GLU A 95 -116.86 60.22 15.06
CA GLU A 95 -117.53 61.47 14.69
C GLU A 95 -116.80 62.25 13.59
N ALA A 96 -115.46 62.20 13.55
CA ALA A 96 -114.63 62.90 12.58
C ALA A 96 -114.50 62.17 11.23
N LYS A 97 -114.92 60.90 11.16
CA LYS A 97 -114.89 60.05 9.97
C LYS A 97 -115.46 60.69 8.68
N PRO A 98 -116.51 61.53 8.70
CA PRO A 98 -116.99 62.23 7.50
C PRO A 98 -116.01 63.27 6.93
N TYR A 99 -115.01 63.70 7.71
CA TYR A 99 -114.08 64.79 7.37
C TYR A 99 -112.67 64.29 6.99
N GLY A 100 -112.41 62.98 7.08
CA GLY A 100 -111.15 62.37 6.69
C GLY A 100 -111.04 60.93 7.18
N ASP A 101 -110.25 60.11 6.47
CA ASP A 101 -110.22 58.65 6.68
C ASP A 101 -108.91 58.14 7.34
N ASN A 102 -108.07 59.02 7.91
CA ASN A 102 -106.76 58.64 8.48
C ASN A 102 -106.43 59.40 9.78
N PHE A 103 -107.25 59.21 10.81
CA PHE A 103 -106.97 59.74 12.15
C PHE A 103 -106.16 58.72 12.97
N THR A 104 -104.92 59.07 13.33
CA THR A 104 -104.04 58.24 14.15
C THR A 104 -103.77 58.93 15.48
N SER A 105 -103.88 58.23 16.61
CA SER A 105 -103.50 58.75 17.93
C SER A 105 -102.30 58.06 18.54
N TYR A 106 -101.85 58.67 19.63
CA TYR A 106 -101.06 58.08 20.68
C TYR A 106 -101.52 56.66 21.11
N TYR A 107 -102.83 56.38 21.21
CA TYR A 107 -103.32 55.05 21.62
C TYR A 107 -103.22 54.01 20.50
N ASP A 108 -103.41 54.40 19.23
CA ASP A 108 -103.20 53.51 18.08
C ASP A 108 -101.72 53.12 17.97
N ALA A 109 -100.80 54.06 18.25
CA ALA A 109 -99.37 53.79 18.29
C ALA A 109 -98.98 52.83 19.44
N LEU A 110 -99.63 52.93 20.61
CA LEU A 110 -99.41 52.01 21.73
C LEU A 110 -99.89 50.58 21.44
N ASP A 111 -101.04 50.42 20.81
CA ASP A 111 -101.58 49.09 20.45
C ASP A 111 -100.71 48.40 19.38
N ILE A 112 -100.17 49.17 18.41
CA ILE A 112 -99.21 48.67 17.41
C ILE A 112 -97.90 48.21 18.08
N LEU A 113 -97.38 49.01 19.02
CA LEU A 113 -96.16 48.68 19.78
C LEU A 113 -96.31 47.42 20.65
N GLN A 114 -97.49 47.19 21.24
CA GLN A 114 -97.73 45.98 22.04
C GLN A 114 -97.77 44.71 21.18
N ASN A 115 -98.41 44.75 20.01
CA ASN A 115 -98.51 43.59 19.12
C ASN A 115 -97.18 43.22 18.44
N GLU A 116 -96.30 44.19 18.12
CA GLU A 116 -94.96 43.88 17.60
C GLU A 116 -94.04 43.25 18.65
N SER A 117 -94.16 43.65 19.92
CA SER A 117 -93.33 43.12 21.02
C SER A 117 -93.46 41.60 21.20
N TYR A 118 -94.66 41.04 20.97
CA TYR A 118 -94.94 39.62 21.14
C TYR A 118 -94.36 38.77 20.02
N ASN A 119 -94.40 39.26 18.77
CA ASN A 119 -93.80 38.59 17.61
C ASN A 119 -92.27 38.66 17.60
N ILE A 120 -91.69 39.77 18.08
CA ILE A 120 -90.24 39.94 18.22
C ILE A 120 -89.70 38.96 19.28
N THR A 121 -90.36 38.82 20.42
CA THR A 121 -89.95 37.90 21.50
C THR A 121 -89.96 36.43 21.05
N LEU A 122 -90.99 36.02 20.29
CA LEU A 122 -91.11 34.64 19.79
C LEU A 122 -90.01 34.29 18.76
N ASN A 123 -89.66 35.23 17.87
CA ASN A 123 -88.61 35.03 16.86
C ASN A 123 -87.19 35.09 17.45
N ILE A 124 -86.95 35.94 18.45
CA ILE A 124 -85.67 35.97 19.19
C ILE A 124 -85.46 34.64 19.92
N THR A 125 -86.51 34.10 20.55
CA THR A 125 -86.43 32.82 21.28
C THR A 125 -86.13 31.63 20.35
N LYS A 126 -86.76 31.57 19.17
CA LYS A 126 -86.46 30.54 18.15
C LYS A 126 -85.06 30.67 17.56
N THR A 127 -84.61 31.90 17.30
CA THR A 127 -83.26 32.18 16.79
C THR A 127 -82.20 31.81 17.83
N ALA A 128 -82.42 32.14 19.10
CA ALA A 128 -81.52 31.79 20.20
C ALA A 128 -81.44 30.27 20.42
N ALA A 129 -82.56 29.54 20.31
CA ALA A 129 -82.60 28.08 20.41
C ALA A 129 -81.84 27.40 19.24
N ASN A 130 -82.01 27.90 18.02
CA ASN A 130 -81.26 27.39 16.86
C ASN A 130 -79.77 27.75 16.92
N LEU A 131 -79.41 28.96 17.37
CA LEU A 131 -78.01 29.34 17.56
C LEU A 131 -77.34 28.49 18.64
N SER A 132 -78.03 28.22 19.74
CA SER A 132 -77.50 27.36 20.81
C SER A 132 -77.37 25.91 20.37
N GLY A 133 -78.27 25.38 19.54
CA GLY A 133 -78.10 24.08 18.87
C GLY A 133 -76.88 24.05 17.94
N ILE A 134 -76.70 25.06 17.09
CA ILE A 134 -75.54 25.18 16.18
C ILE A 134 -74.23 25.35 16.95
N LEU A 135 -74.23 26.13 18.04
CA LEU A 135 -73.06 26.33 18.91
C LEU A 135 -72.73 25.07 19.73
N TYR A 136 -73.74 24.33 20.18
CA TYR A 136 -73.56 23.04 20.86
C TYR A 136 -73.00 21.99 19.90
N ASP A 137 -73.57 21.85 18.71
CA ASP A 137 -73.08 20.92 17.67
C ASP A 137 -71.68 21.32 17.18
N SER A 138 -71.38 22.63 17.06
CA SER A 138 -70.03 23.12 16.75
C SER A 138 -69.03 22.88 17.88
N ALA A 139 -69.43 22.97 19.14
CA ALA A 139 -68.59 22.67 20.29
C ALA A 139 -68.32 21.16 20.42
N VAL A 140 -69.31 20.32 20.13
CA VAL A 140 -69.18 18.84 20.11
C VAL A 140 -68.29 18.38 18.94
N ASN A 141 -68.49 18.90 17.73
CA ASN A 141 -67.63 18.60 16.57
C ASN A 141 -66.20 19.17 16.74
N GLY A 142 -66.06 20.31 17.42
CA GLY A 142 -64.77 20.83 17.86
C GLY A 142 -64.07 19.88 18.83
N SER A 143 -64.78 19.31 19.80
CA SER A 143 -64.26 18.33 20.77
C SER A 143 -63.71 17.07 20.10
N ASP A 144 -64.37 16.53 19.07
CA ASP A 144 -63.87 15.35 18.34
C ASP A 144 -62.62 15.67 17.51
N THR A 145 -62.55 16.89 16.95
CA THR A 145 -61.36 17.37 16.25
C THR A 145 -60.19 17.59 17.22
N TYR A 146 -60.45 18.17 18.40
CA TYR A 146 -59.46 18.30 19.48
C TYR A 146 -59.01 16.95 20.02
N ARG A 147 -59.88 15.94 20.07
CA ARG A 147 -59.52 14.57 20.47
C ARG A 147 -58.62 13.89 19.46
N MET A 148 -58.86 14.05 18.16
CA MET A 148 -57.94 13.57 17.12
C MET A 148 -56.61 14.35 17.12
N LEU A 149 -56.65 15.66 17.37
CA LEU A 149 -55.45 16.47 17.52
C LEU A 149 -54.65 16.07 18.78
N LEU A 150 -55.32 15.77 19.89
CA LEU A 150 -54.72 15.27 21.12
C LEU A 150 -54.11 13.87 20.93
N LEU A 151 -54.80 12.95 20.27
CA LEU A 151 -54.23 11.64 19.91
C LEU A 151 -53.05 11.78 18.95
N GLY A 152 -53.11 12.75 18.02
CA GLY A 152 -52.01 13.11 17.14
C GLY A 152 -50.81 13.68 17.90
N ILE A 153 -51.05 14.58 18.86
CA ILE A 153 -50.04 15.18 19.74
C ILE A 153 -49.47 14.13 20.70
N GLU A 154 -50.28 13.21 21.24
CA GLU A 154 -49.82 12.10 22.09
C GLU A 154 -48.96 11.12 21.29
N ASN A 155 -49.34 10.82 20.04
CA ASN A 155 -48.52 9.99 19.15
C ASN A 155 -47.21 10.70 18.76
N LEU A 156 -47.26 11.98 18.44
CA LEU A 156 -46.06 12.79 18.18
C LEU A 156 -45.18 12.91 19.42
N THR A 157 -45.76 13.05 20.61
CA THR A 157 -45.04 13.12 21.89
C THR A 157 -44.39 11.79 22.21
N ASN A 158 -45.06 10.66 21.93
CA ASN A 158 -44.49 9.33 22.08
C ASN A 158 -43.36 9.08 21.07
N GLN A 159 -43.52 9.53 19.80
CA GLN A 159 -42.46 9.46 18.79
C GLN A 159 -41.28 10.37 19.14
N VAL A 160 -41.52 11.59 19.62
CA VAL A 160 -40.48 12.52 20.10
C VAL A 160 -39.81 11.96 21.34
N ARG A 161 -40.53 11.29 22.25
CA ARG A 161 -39.95 10.64 23.43
C ARG A 161 -39.05 9.47 23.02
N LEU A 162 -39.51 8.59 22.12
CA LEU A 162 -38.70 7.52 21.54
C LEU A 162 -37.48 8.07 20.80
N LEU A 163 -37.65 9.15 20.03
CA LEU A 163 -36.56 9.83 19.34
C LEU A 163 -35.58 10.43 20.35
N ASN A 164 -36.07 11.05 21.42
CA ASN A 164 -35.24 11.66 22.47
C ASN A 164 -34.52 10.61 23.34
N GLU A 165 -35.06 9.40 23.46
CA GLU A 165 -34.43 8.26 24.13
C GLU A 165 -33.39 7.58 23.23
N THR A 166 -33.62 7.50 21.91
CA THR A 166 -32.72 6.86 20.93
C THR A 166 -31.65 7.80 20.35
N LEU A 167 -31.86 9.11 20.35
CA LEU A 167 -30.90 10.10 19.85
C LEU A 167 -29.58 10.10 20.63
N PRO A 168 -29.57 10.00 21.99
CA PRO A 168 -28.34 9.84 22.76
C PRO A 168 -27.59 8.55 22.44
N GLU A 169 -28.30 7.44 22.22
CA GLU A 169 -27.69 6.15 21.86
C GLU A 169 -27.08 6.18 20.46
N LEU A 170 -27.78 6.81 19.49
CA LEU A 170 -27.26 7.02 18.14
C LEU A 170 -26.07 7.99 18.13
N ALA A 171 -26.12 9.04 18.96
CA ALA A 171 -25.00 9.97 19.13
C ALA A 171 -23.78 9.29 19.76
N ASP A 172 -23.98 8.45 20.78
CA ASP A 172 -22.91 7.65 21.40
C ASP A 172 -22.33 6.62 20.41
N ALA A 173 -23.19 5.95 19.64
CA ALA A 173 -22.77 5.04 18.57
C ALA A 173 -21.97 5.77 17.46
N TYR A 174 -22.39 6.98 17.08
CA TYR A 174 -21.67 7.85 16.15
C TYR A 174 -20.30 8.24 16.68
N LEU A 175 -20.21 8.73 17.92
CA LEU A 175 -18.94 9.12 18.53
C LEU A 175 -17.99 7.93 18.69
N LYS A 176 -18.50 6.75 19.07
CA LYS A 176 -17.72 5.51 19.13
C LYS A 176 -17.22 5.07 17.75
N LEU A 177 -18.06 5.13 16.72
CA LEU A 177 -17.68 4.80 15.36
C LEU A 177 -16.64 5.77 14.81
N GLU A 178 -16.83 7.08 15.02
CA GLU A 178 -15.87 8.11 14.63
C GLU A 178 -14.51 7.90 15.33
N THR A 179 -14.52 7.59 16.62
CA THR A 179 -13.31 7.24 17.39
C THR A 179 -12.62 6.00 16.80
N ASN A 180 -13.37 4.93 16.54
CA ASN A 180 -12.83 3.70 15.95
C ASN A 180 -12.27 3.91 14.54
N LEU A 181 -12.94 4.70 13.70
CA LEU A 181 -12.46 5.05 12.36
C LEU A 181 -11.21 5.95 12.43
N THR A 182 -11.08 6.80 13.45
CA THR A 182 -9.87 7.60 13.68
C THR A 182 -8.69 6.70 14.05
N ILE A 183 -8.91 5.72 14.94
CA ILE A 183 -7.89 4.70 15.26
C ILE A 183 -7.50 3.92 14.00
N LEU A 184 -8.49 3.51 13.21
CA LEU A 184 -8.27 2.78 11.96
C LEU A 184 -7.49 3.63 10.94
N TYR A 185 -7.78 4.93 10.83
CA TYR A 185 -7.03 5.85 9.98
C TYR A 185 -5.55 5.94 10.40
N ASN A 186 -5.27 6.09 11.70
CA ASN A 186 -3.89 6.13 12.19
C ASN A 186 -3.15 4.80 11.90
N GLN A 187 -3.80 3.66 12.11
CA GLN A 187 -3.25 2.35 11.74
C GLN A 187 -3.02 2.23 10.24
N THR A 188 -3.89 2.81 9.42
CA THR A 188 -3.74 2.86 7.95
C THR A 188 -2.51 3.68 7.55
N LEU A 189 -2.25 4.81 8.21
CA LEU A 189 -1.05 5.62 7.98
C LEU A 189 0.24 4.89 8.35
N GLU A 190 0.26 4.24 9.51
CA GLU A 190 1.41 3.43 9.95
C GLU A 190 1.68 2.28 8.97
N LEU A 191 0.63 1.57 8.56
CA LEU A 191 0.72 0.45 7.61
C LEU A 191 1.21 0.92 6.23
N LYS A 192 0.69 2.04 5.74
CA LYS A 192 1.14 2.69 4.51
C LYS A 192 2.62 3.03 4.58
N GLY A 193 3.07 3.62 5.69
CA GLY A 193 4.48 3.93 5.92
C GLY A 193 5.35 2.68 5.91
N ALA A 194 4.95 1.65 6.66
CA ALA A 194 5.65 0.37 6.75
C ALA A 194 5.76 -0.33 5.39
N LEU A 195 4.69 -0.37 4.59
CA LEU A 195 4.70 -0.95 3.24
C LEU A 195 5.66 -0.20 2.33
N ASN A 196 5.64 1.14 2.34
CA ASN A 196 6.52 1.96 1.52
C ASN A 196 8.01 1.81 1.90
N GLU A 197 8.32 1.81 3.19
CA GLU A 197 9.70 1.60 3.67
C GLU A 197 10.21 0.19 3.37
N THR A 198 9.34 -0.81 3.52
CA THR A 198 9.65 -2.21 3.22
C THR A 198 9.86 -2.42 1.72
N ASP A 199 9.07 -1.78 0.86
CA ASP A 199 9.23 -1.78 -0.60
C ASP A 199 10.63 -1.29 -1.01
N MET A 200 11.05 -0.15 -0.46
CA MET A 200 12.39 0.38 -0.70
C MET A 200 13.51 -0.54 -0.17
N ALA A 201 13.31 -1.14 1.00
CA ALA A 201 14.24 -2.13 1.55
C ALA A 201 14.31 -3.39 0.67
N TYR A 202 13.18 -3.79 0.09
CA TYR A 202 13.10 -4.94 -0.81
C TYR A 202 13.86 -4.70 -2.11
N VAL A 203 13.75 -3.53 -2.74
CA VAL A 203 14.57 -3.16 -3.90
C VAL A 203 16.07 -3.35 -3.60
N GLN A 204 16.52 -2.82 -2.46
CA GLN A 204 17.92 -2.91 -2.06
C GLN A 204 18.33 -4.36 -1.77
N LEU A 205 17.47 -5.12 -1.09
CA LEU A 205 17.70 -6.53 -0.81
C LEU A 205 17.85 -7.32 -2.11
N HIS A 206 16.88 -7.21 -3.02
CA HIS A 206 16.88 -7.92 -4.30
C HIS A 206 18.14 -7.64 -5.11
N GLN A 207 18.55 -6.37 -5.20
CA GLN A 207 19.79 -5.98 -5.88
C GLN A 207 21.03 -6.59 -5.22
N ASN A 208 21.09 -6.61 -3.90
CA ASN A 208 22.22 -7.18 -3.16
C ASN A 208 22.26 -8.71 -3.32
N LEU A 209 21.12 -9.40 -3.22
CA LEU A 209 21.03 -10.85 -3.44
C LEU A 209 21.36 -11.22 -4.89
N THR A 210 20.96 -10.42 -5.87
CA THR A 210 21.31 -10.62 -7.28
C THR A 210 22.82 -10.53 -7.50
N LYS A 211 23.48 -9.52 -6.92
CA LYS A 211 24.94 -9.38 -6.96
C LYS A 211 25.62 -10.56 -6.28
N ALA A 212 25.15 -10.95 -5.10
CA ALA A 212 25.69 -12.10 -4.36
C ALA A 212 25.55 -13.40 -5.15
N SER A 213 24.37 -13.68 -5.73
CA SER A 213 24.12 -14.81 -6.63
C SER A 213 25.09 -14.83 -7.82
N THR A 214 25.34 -13.68 -8.44
CA THR A 214 26.29 -13.56 -9.56
C THR A 214 27.71 -13.90 -9.11
N GLN A 215 28.17 -13.34 -7.99
CA GLN A 215 29.49 -13.63 -7.42
C GLN A 215 29.63 -15.09 -6.99
N LEU A 216 28.58 -15.72 -6.46
CA LEU A 216 28.57 -17.14 -6.11
C LEU A 216 28.72 -18.02 -7.36
N LYS A 217 28.03 -17.69 -8.45
CA LYS A 217 28.16 -18.42 -9.73
C LYS A 217 29.56 -18.27 -10.33
N GLU A 218 30.16 -17.09 -10.23
CA GLU A 218 31.55 -16.86 -10.61
C GLU A 218 32.53 -17.65 -9.72
N LEU A 219 32.29 -17.72 -8.41
CA LEU A 219 33.06 -18.55 -7.48
C LEU A 219 33.00 -20.02 -7.85
N ASN A 220 31.79 -20.53 -8.13
CA ASN A 220 31.55 -21.91 -8.50
C ASN A 220 32.31 -22.31 -9.77
N SER A 221 32.23 -21.46 -10.81
CA SER A 221 32.99 -21.64 -12.04
C SER A 221 34.51 -21.61 -11.79
N THR A 222 34.96 -20.69 -10.93
CA THR A 222 36.38 -20.56 -10.57
C THR A 222 36.89 -21.80 -9.85
N ILE A 223 36.12 -22.34 -8.88
CA ILE A 223 36.49 -23.56 -8.14
C ILE A 223 36.55 -24.76 -9.09
N ALA A 224 35.55 -24.94 -9.97
CA ALA A 224 35.55 -26.02 -10.95
C ALA A 224 36.76 -25.93 -11.90
N MET A 225 37.03 -24.74 -12.44
CA MET A 225 38.16 -24.52 -13.34
C MET A 225 39.50 -24.72 -12.64
N LEU A 226 39.62 -24.25 -11.40
CA LEU A 226 40.83 -24.39 -10.59
C LEU A 226 41.09 -25.86 -10.27
N ASN A 227 40.06 -26.63 -9.89
CA ASN A 227 40.18 -28.09 -9.70
C ASN A 227 40.76 -28.75 -10.97
N ILE A 228 40.15 -28.52 -12.14
CA ILE A 228 40.62 -29.12 -13.40
C ILE A 228 42.06 -28.70 -13.70
N LYS A 229 42.38 -27.41 -13.59
CA LYS A 229 43.73 -26.89 -13.86
C LYS A 229 44.78 -27.48 -12.91
N LEU A 230 44.43 -27.67 -11.64
CA LEU A 230 45.33 -28.22 -10.63
C LEU A 230 45.62 -29.71 -10.84
N TYR A 231 44.61 -30.52 -11.17
CA TYR A 231 44.83 -31.92 -11.51
C TYR A 231 45.59 -32.08 -12.83
N ASN A 232 45.31 -31.24 -13.84
CA ASN A 232 46.08 -31.21 -15.07
C ASN A 232 47.53 -30.78 -14.84
N LEU A 233 47.75 -29.81 -13.95
CA LEU A 233 49.09 -29.40 -13.53
C LEU A 233 49.82 -30.59 -12.90
N SER A 234 49.19 -31.29 -11.94
CA SER A 234 49.81 -32.42 -11.25
C SER A 234 50.22 -33.53 -12.22
N GLU A 235 49.34 -33.92 -13.14
CA GLU A 235 49.62 -34.92 -14.17
C GLU A 235 50.71 -34.47 -15.16
N SER A 236 50.63 -33.22 -15.65
CA SER A 236 51.63 -32.69 -16.58
C SER A 236 52.99 -32.54 -15.92
N TYR A 237 53.04 -32.20 -14.63
CA TYR A 237 54.26 -32.07 -13.87
C TYR A 237 54.93 -33.42 -13.63
N ALA A 238 54.14 -34.45 -13.27
CA ALA A 238 54.63 -35.82 -13.15
C ALA A 238 55.25 -36.32 -14.47
N LYS A 239 54.55 -36.12 -15.60
CA LYS A 239 55.03 -36.45 -16.94
C LYS A 239 56.31 -35.68 -17.31
N ALA A 240 56.37 -34.39 -16.99
CA ALA A 240 57.56 -33.59 -17.24
C ALA A 240 58.75 -34.03 -16.37
N TYR A 241 58.52 -34.44 -15.13
CA TYR A 241 59.57 -34.98 -14.26
C TYR A 241 60.11 -36.32 -14.78
N LEU A 242 59.22 -37.26 -15.11
CA LEU A 242 59.60 -38.53 -15.76
C LEU A 242 60.33 -38.29 -17.09
N GLY A 243 59.87 -37.31 -17.87
CA GLY A 243 60.54 -36.90 -19.09
C GLY A 243 61.94 -36.35 -18.84
N ALA A 244 62.13 -35.54 -17.79
CA ALA A 244 63.44 -35.00 -17.43
C ALA A 244 64.41 -36.11 -16.99
N MET A 245 63.94 -37.07 -16.20
CA MET A 245 64.70 -38.27 -15.83
C MET A 245 65.08 -39.09 -17.05
N GLY A 246 64.10 -39.43 -17.90
CA GLY A 246 64.32 -40.22 -19.11
C GLY A 246 65.26 -39.54 -20.10
N VAL A 247 65.17 -38.21 -20.26
CA VAL A 247 66.12 -37.44 -21.10
C VAL A 247 67.52 -37.51 -20.51
N TYR A 248 67.67 -37.29 -19.20
CA TYR A 248 68.97 -37.38 -18.54
C TYR A 248 69.59 -38.77 -18.71
N GLU A 249 68.83 -39.84 -18.45
CA GLU A 249 69.26 -41.23 -18.61
C GLU A 249 69.64 -41.55 -20.07
N ALA A 250 68.79 -41.17 -21.03
CA ALA A 250 69.07 -41.42 -22.45
C ALA A 250 70.36 -40.71 -22.89
N LEU A 251 70.54 -39.45 -22.51
CA LEU A 251 71.73 -38.68 -22.88
C LEU A 251 73.00 -39.18 -22.17
N SER A 252 72.92 -39.52 -20.88
CA SER A 252 74.07 -39.95 -20.09
C SER A 252 74.51 -41.40 -20.37
N ALA A 253 73.56 -42.31 -20.60
CA ALA A 253 73.85 -43.73 -20.78
C ALA A 253 73.97 -44.16 -22.25
N LYS A 254 73.28 -43.49 -23.18
CA LYS A 254 73.17 -43.94 -24.59
C LYS A 254 73.85 -43.02 -25.59
N THR A 255 74.41 -41.89 -25.14
CA THR A 255 75.06 -40.90 -26.02
C THR A 255 76.37 -40.41 -25.41
N ASN A 256 77.14 -39.62 -26.18
CA ASN A 256 78.34 -38.94 -25.69
C ASN A 256 78.09 -37.44 -25.38
N ALA A 257 76.83 -36.99 -25.32
CA ALA A 257 76.49 -35.57 -25.28
C ALA A 257 77.09 -34.81 -24.07
N TYR A 258 77.10 -35.45 -22.89
CA TYR A 258 77.71 -34.85 -21.69
C TYR A 258 79.24 -34.91 -21.71
N GLN A 259 79.83 -35.94 -22.34
CA GLN A 259 81.28 -36.13 -22.47
C GLN A 259 81.88 -35.16 -23.50
N THR A 260 81.15 -34.85 -24.57
CA THR A 260 81.59 -33.92 -25.63
C THR A 260 81.16 -32.48 -25.37
N CYS A 261 80.39 -32.24 -24.30
CA CYS A 261 79.83 -30.93 -23.97
C CYS A 261 78.95 -30.35 -25.09
N ASN A 262 78.36 -31.21 -25.92
CA ASN A 262 77.63 -30.80 -27.10
C ASN A 262 76.51 -31.79 -27.39
N LEU A 263 75.29 -31.26 -27.46
CA LEU A 263 74.11 -32.01 -27.87
C LEU A 263 73.78 -31.63 -29.32
N ASP A 264 74.03 -32.55 -30.26
CA ASP A 264 73.72 -32.31 -31.66
C ASP A 264 72.21 -32.47 -31.95
N PRO A 265 71.68 -31.81 -33.00
CA PRO A 265 70.26 -31.85 -33.31
C PRO A 265 69.70 -33.23 -33.65
N GLN A 266 70.48 -34.13 -34.23
CA GLN A 266 70.00 -35.47 -34.58
C GLN A 266 69.81 -36.31 -33.32
N THR A 267 70.78 -36.25 -32.40
CA THR A 267 70.69 -36.90 -31.09
C THR A 267 69.52 -36.34 -30.28
N ALA A 268 69.35 -35.01 -30.23
CA ALA A 268 68.22 -34.38 -29.54
C ALA A 268 66.87 -34.84 -30.12
N GLN A 269 66.74 -34.90 -31.44
CA GLN A 269 65.53 -35.38 -32.13
C GLN A 269 65.24 -36.86 -31.86
N ALA A 270 66.27 -37.70 -31.82
CA ALA A 270 66.13 -39.13 -31.56
C ALA A 270 65.64 -39.39 -30.13
N VAL A 271 66.23 -38.71 -29.14
CA VAL A 271 65.81 -38.80 -27.73
C VAL A 271 64.39 -38.28 -27.54
N ALA A 272 64.05 -37.14 -28.15
CA ALA A 272 62.71 -36.57 -28.14
C ALA A 272 61.65 -37.56 -28.67
N ALA A 273 61.92 -38.18 -29.83
CA ALA A 273 61.03 -39.16 -30.45
C ALA A 273 60.90 -40.43 -29.61
N GLN A 274 61.98 -40.91 -28.99
CA GLN A 274 61.96 -42.10 -28.13
C GLN A 274 61.08 -41.89 -26.89
N LEU A 275 61.15 -40.72 -26.28
CA LEU A 275 60.47 -40.43 -25.00
C LEU A 275 59.10 -39.76 -25.19
N GLY A 276 58.73 -39.40 -26.43
CA GLY A 276 57.49 -38.68 -26.70
C GLY A 276 57.47 -37.25 -26.13
N VAL A 277 58.63 -36.60 -26.02
CA VAL A 277 58.77 -35.22 -25.50
C VAL A 277 59.18 -34.25 -26.62
N PRO A 278 58.91 -32.94 -26.50
CA PRO A 278 59.40 -31.95 -27.46
C PRO A 278 60.93 -31.87 -27.51
N VAL A 279 61.50 -31.55 -28.66
CA VAL A 279 62.97 -31.43 -28.83
C VAL A 279 63.52 -30.30 -27.96
N GLU A 280 62.77 -29.21 -27.83
CA GLU A 280 63.08 -28.07 -26.96
C GLU A 280 63.17 -28.50 -25.49
N PHE A 281 62.36 -29.47 -25.07
CA PHE A 281 62.41 -30.02 -23.72
C PHE A 281 63.73 -30.79 -23.49
N VAL A 282 64.19 -31.56 -24.49
CA VAL A 282 65.49 -32.26 -24.43
C VAL A 282 66.65 -31.27 -24.24
N TYR A 283 66.67 -30.20 -25.04
CA TYR A 283 67.67 -29.14 -24.91
C TYR A 283 67.59 -28.44 -23.55
N ALA A 284 66.39 -28.17 -23.04
CA ALA A 284 66.21 -27.52 -21.75
C ALA A 284 66.78 -28.36 -20.60
N VAL A 285 66.52 -29.67 -20.59
CA VAL A 285 67.07 -30.60 -19.58
C VAL A 285 68.59 -30.68 -19.69
N PHE A 286 69.14 -30.86 -20.90
CA PHE A 286 70.59 -30.89 -21.11
C PHE A 286 71.26 -29.61 -20.62
N ASN A 287 70.76 -28.44 -21.03
CA ASN A 287 71.34 -27.14 -20.64
C ASN A 287 71.26 -26.90 -19.12
N ALA A 288 70.20 -27.37 -18.47
CA ALA A 288 70.01 -27.18 -17.03
C ALA A 288 70.88 -28.12 -16.18
N THR A 289 71.25 -29.29 -16.69
CA THR A 289 72.01 -30.32 -15.95
C THR A 289 73.49 -30.36 -16.33
N TYR A 290 73.85 -29.93 -17.54
CA TYR A 290 75.21 -30.02 -18.09
C TYR A 290 76.28 -29.40 -17.18
N SER A 291 76.02 -28.20 -16.63
CA SER A 291 77.02 -27.52 -15.79
C SER A 291 77.33 -28.32 -14.51
N ALA A 292 76.31 -28.92 -13.89
CA ALA A 292 76.48 -29.77 -12.71
C ALA A 292 77.21 -31.07 -13.08
N TYR A 293 76.79 -31.72 -14.18
CA TYR A 293 77.42 -32.94 -14.68
C TYR A 293 78.91 -32.73 -14.99
N HIS A 294 79.25 -31.67 -15.72
CA HIS A 294 80.63 -31.39 -16.11
C HIS A 294 81.51 -31.08 -14.90
N THR A 295 80.99 -30.34 -13.93
CA THR A 295 81.80 -29.87 -12.78
C THR A 295 82.01 -30.97 -11.75
N TYR A 296 80.99 -31.80 -11.51
CA TYR A 296 80.93 -32.71 -10.37
C TYR A 296 80.68 -34.17 -10.75
N GLY A 297 80.57 -34.47 -12.05
CA GLY A 297 80.33 -35.82 -12.57
C GLY A 297 78.86 -36.25 -12.54
N PRO A 298 78.56 -37.48 -13.01
CA PRO A 298 77.20 -38.01 -13.09
C PRO A 298 76.50 -38.08 -11.73
N SER A 299 77.24 -38.33 -10.64
CA SER A 299 76.70 -38.34 -9.28
C SER A 299 76.13 -36.99 -8.83
N ALA A 300 76.42 -35.89 -9.52
CA ALA A 300 75.84 -34.60 -9.19
C ALA A 300 74.37 -34.46 -9.64
N ILE A 301 73.90 -35.35 -10.50
CA ILE A 301 72.54 -35.33 -11.01
C ILE A 301 71.69 -36.26 -10.14
N THR A 302 71.05 -35.67 -9.14
CA THR A 302 70.16 -36.35 -8.19
C THR A 302 68.70 -36.21 -8.61
N ASP A 303 67.83 -37.01 -8.00
CA ASP A 303 66.37 -36.91 -8.14
C ASP A 303 65.89 -35.49 -7.76
N GLU A 304 66.47 -34.93 -6.70
CA GLU A 304 66.27 -33.56 -6.23
C GLU A 304 66.64 -32.50 -7.28
N LEU A 305 67.82 -32.62 -7.91
CA LEU A 305 68.25 -31.67 -8.93
C LEU A 305 67.28 -31.69 -10.12
N LEU A 306 66.89 -32.89 -10.58
CA LEU A 306 65.94 -33.04 -11.67
C LEU A 306 64.57 -32.44 -11.32
N ALA A 307 64.14 -32.53 -10.05
CA ALA A 307 62.86 -31.95 -9.62
C ALA A 307 62.91 -30.41 -9.72
N ASN A 308 64.05 -29.81 -9.35
CA ASN A 308 64.28 -28.39 -9.50
C ASN A 308 64.38 -27.97 -10.98
N VAL A 309 65.05 -28.77 -11.81
CA VAL A 309 65.12 -28.54 -13.28
C VAL A 309 63.72 -28.55 -13.89
N THR A 310 62.89 -29.55 -13.56
CA THR A 310 61.50 -29.63 -14.02
C THR A 310 60.70 -28.39 -13.61
N GLY A 311 60.82 -27.95 -12.36
CA GLY A 311 60.17 -26.72 -11.88
C GLY A 311 60.61 -25.46 -12.63
N GLY A 312 61.90 -25.36 -12.96
CA GLY A 312 62.45 -24.29 -13.77
C GLY A 312 61.91 -24.28 -15.20
N ILE A 313 61.85 -25.45 -15.84
CA ILE A 313 61.34 -25.60 -17.22
C ILE A 313 59.86 -25.18 -17.28
N ILE A 314 59.01 -25.73 -16.41
CA ILE A 314 57.57 -25.46 -16.41
C ILE A 314 57.28 -23.99 -16.02
N SER A 315 58.04 -23.42 -15.08
CA SER A 315 57.85 -22.01 -14.70
C SER A 315 58.17 -21.02 -15.83
N ASN A 316 59.05 -21.40 -16.76
CA ASN A 316 59.46 -20.57 -17.90
C ASN A 316 58.47 -20.63 -19.07
N THR A 317 57.55 -21.60 -19.10
CA THR A 317 56.50 -21.69 -20.12
C THR A 317 55.26 -20.88 -19.78
N LEU A 318 55.20 -20.24 -18.60
CA LEU A 318 54.03 -19.53 -18.09
C LEU A 318 54.16 -18.02 -18.18
N THR A 319 53.12 -17.37 -18.71
CA THR A 319 53.04 -15.92 -18.90
C THR A 319 52.27 -15.22 -17.79
N TYR A 320 51.28 -15.87 -17.18
CA TYR A 320 50.39 -15.26 -16.17
C TYR A 320 50.95 -15.36 -14.75
N SER A 321 50.82 -14.27 -13.97
CA SER A 321 51.42 -14.13 -12.62
C SER A 321 50.84 -15.09 -11.57
N LEU A 322 49.52 -15.29 -11.56
CA LEU A 322 48.85 -16.22 -10.63
C LEU A 322 49.24 -17.67 -10.95
N GLU A 323 49.18 -18.06 -12.23
CA GLU A 323 49.57 -19.40 -12.67
C GLU A 323 51.03 -19.69 -12.33
N LYS A 324 51.93 -18.72 -12.53
CA LYS A 324 53.34 -18.82 -12.14
C LYS A 324 53.52 -18.99 -10.64
N SER A 325 52.69 -18.33 -9.82
CA SER A 325 52.76 -18.44 -8.36
C SER A 325 52.27 -19.81 -7.87
N LEU A 326 51.17 -20.31 -8.46
CA LEU A 326 50.65 -21.65 -8.16
C LEU A 326 51.62 -22.75 -8.59
N VAL A 327 52.21 -22.62 -9.78
CA VAL A 327 53.23 -23.57 -10.26
C VAL A 327 54.49 -23.53 -9.41
N LYS A 328 54.92 -22.36 -8.92
CA LYS A 328 56.03 -22.29 -7.97
C LYS A 328 55.72 -23.00 -6.65
N ALA A 329 54.52 -22.77 -6.10
CA ALA A 329 54.09 -23.43 -4.86
C ALA A 329 54.00 -24.96 -5.05
N TYR A 330 53.40 -25.40 -6.15
CA TYR A 330 53.35 -26.82 -6.51
C TYR A 330 54.75 -27.41 -6.74
N SER A 331 55.64 -26.71 -7.45
CA SER A 331 57.01 -27.15 -7.69
C SER A 331 57.78 -27.36 -6.38
N TYR A 332 57.60 -26.44 -5.43
CA TYR A 332 58.22 -26.56 -4.11
C TYR A 332 57.66 -27.75 -3.32
N ALA A 333 56.34 -27.99 -3.38
CA ALA A 333 55.70 -29.15 -2.77
C ALA A 333 56.21 -30.46 -3.39
N PHE A 334 56.31 -30.51 -4.72
CA PHE A 334 56.81 -31.67 -5.46
C PHE A 334 58.27 -31.98 -5.13
N TYR A 335 59.13 -30.96 -5.18
CA TYR A 335 60.53 -31.06 -4.77
C TYR A 335 60.67 -31.58 -3.33
N SER A 336 59.85 -31.08 -2.41
CA SER A 336 59.85 -31.56 -1.01
C SER A 336 59.41 -33.02 -0.91
N GLY A 337 58.46 -33.44 -1.76
CA GLY A 337 58.01 -34.82 -1.88
C GLY A 337 59.10 -35.76 -2.39
N VAL A 338 59.86 -35.35 -3.41
CA VAL A 338 61.04 -36.10 -3.91
C VAL A 338 62.07 -36.29 -2.80
N ILE A 339 62.43 -35.22 -2.08
CA ILE A 339 63.37 -35.32 -0.95
C ILE A 339 62.86 -36.26 0.14
N ALA A 340 61.56 -36.20 0.46
CA ALA A 340 60.97 -37.07 1.46
C ALA A 340 61.04 -38.55 1.00
N PHE A 341 60.73 -38.82 -0.26
CA PHE A 341 60.81 -40.14 -0.87
C PHE A 341 62.24 -40.70 -0.81
N ASP A 342 63.24 -39.92 -1.22
CA ASP A 342 64.65 -40.30 -1.18
C ASP A 342 65.12 -40.63 0.23
N ARG A 343 64.72 -39.82 1.22
CA ARG A 343 65.05 -40.07 2.63
C ARG A 343 64.46 -41.36 3.15
N THR A 344 63.24 -41.71 2.73
CA THR A 344 62.60 -42.97 3.15
C THR A 344 63.26 -44.21 2.52
N HIS A 345 63.92 -44.05 1.38
CA HIS A 345 64.59 -45.14 0.66
C HIS A 345 66.13 -45.13 0.83
N GLY A 346 66.69 -44.10 1.45
CA GLY A 346 68.11 -44.01 1.80
C GLY A 346 69.05 -43.64 0.65
N SER A 347 68.52 -43.18 -0.49
CA SER A 347 69.30 -42.80 -1.68
C SER A 347 68.70 -41.56 -2.36
N ASN A 348 69.55 -40.62 -2.79
CA ASN A 348 69.16 -39.42 -3.57
C ASN A 348 68.98 -39.71 -5.08
N TYR A 349 69.02 -40.98 -5.45
CA TYR A 349 68.90 -41.48 -6.82
C TYR A 349 67.83 -42.57 -6.90
N THR A 350 66.99 -42.72 -5.87
CA THR A 350 66.02 -43.82 -5.79
C THR A 350 65.09 -43.83 -6.99
N LEU A 351 64.60 -42.67 -7.43
CA LEU A 351 63.72 -42.55 -8.58
C LEU A 351 64.48 -42.82 -9.88
N LEU A 352 65.68 -42.23 -10.07
CA LEU A 352 66.54 -42.51 -11.22
C LEU A 352 66.94 -44.00 -11.34
N GLU A 353 67.30 -44.64 -10.24
CA GLU A 353 67.65 -46.07 -10.20
C GLU A 353 66.46 -46.97 -10.52
N SER A 354 65.24 -46.47 -10.28
CA SER A 354 63.99 -47.18 -10.60
C SER A 354 63.63 -47.12 -12.08
N GLY A 355 64.16 -46.16 -12.84
CA GLY A 355 63.93 -46.01 -14.28
C GLY A 355 62.45 -46.03 -14.65
N GLU A 356 62.05 -46.92 -15.56
CA GLU A 356 60.65 -47.08 -16.00
C GLU A 356 59.68 -47.46 -14.85
N ASN A 357 60.18 -48.05 -13.75
CA ASN A 357 59.35 -48.39 -12.58
C ASN A 357 59.08 -47.18 -11.66
N ALA A 358 59.71 -46.03 -11.91
CA ALA A 358 59.53 -44.82 -11.10
C ALA A 358 58.14 -44.17 -11.28
N GLU A 359 57.40 -44.53 -12.34
CA GLU A 359 56.13 -43.88 -12.72
C GLU A 359 55.12 -43.83 -11.56
N ALA A 360 54.88 -44.96 -10.88
CA ALA A 360 53.93 -45.04 -9.78
C ALA A 360 54.33 -44.13 -8.60
N ALA A 361 55.62 -44.13 -8.24
CA ALA A 361 56.15 -43.30 -7.17
C ALA A 361 56.07 -41.81 -7.52
N VAL A 362 56.37 -41.44 -8.77
CA VAL A 362 56.28 -40.06 -9.23
C VAL A 362 54.84 -39.56 -9.25
N ILE A 363 53.88 -40.40 -9.66
CA ILE A 363 52.45 -40.07 -9.59
C ILE A 363 52.02 -39.85 -8.14
N GLU A 364 52.43 -40.71 -7.21
CA GLU A 364 52.13 -40.55 -5.79
C GLU A 364 52.73 -39.24 -5.21
N ILE A 365 53.99 -38.94 -5.54
CA ILE A 365 54.64 -37.68 -5.16
C ILE A 365 53.87 -36.48 -5.74
N ALA A 366 53.41 -36.56 -6.99
CA ALA A 366 52.63 -35.51 -7.64
C ALA A 366 51.27 -35.28 -6.98
N GLU A 367 50.58 -36.35 -6.59
CA GLU A 367 49.29 -36.25 -5.90
C GLU A 367 49.48 -35.70 -4.48
N ASN A 368 50.53 -36.12 -3.76
CA ASN A 368 50.88 -35.55 -2.46
C ASN A 368 51.30 -34.08 -2.55
N ALA A 369 52.04 -33.69 -3.59
CA ALA A 369 52.41 -32.31 -3.85
C ALA A 369 51.18 -31.43 -4.12
N LEU A 370 50.20 -31.98 -4.85
CA LEU A 370 48.93 -31.30 -5.07
C LEU A 370 48.20 -31.02 -3.75
N GLN A 371 48.12 -32.02 -2.86
CA GLN A 371 47.53 -31.86 -1.52
C GLN A 371 48.32 -30.88 -0.64
N GLY A 372 49.64 -30.80 -0.79
CA GLY A 372 50.50 -29.89 -0.03
C GLY A 372 50.54 -28.44 -0.55
N THR A 373 50.12 -28.21 -1.79
CA THR A 373 50.18 -26.88 -2.44
C THR A 373 49.44 -25.77 -1.66
N PRO A 374 48.23 -25.99 -1.13
CA PRO A 374 47.54 -25.00 -0.28
C PRO A 374 48.38 -24.51 0.90
N GLU A 375 49.08 -25.42 1.58
CA GLU A 375 49.90 -25.08 2.74
C GLU A 375 51.13 -24.26 2.34
N VAL A 376 51.76 -24.59 1.21
CA VAL A 376 52.88 -23.80 0.66
C VAL A 376 52.43 -22.38 0.33
N VAL A 377 51.26 -22.20 -0.28
CA VAL A 377 50.67 -20.88 -0.57
C VAL A 377 50.40 -20.11 0.73
N ALA A 378 49.80 -20.76 1.74
CA ALA A 378 49.53 -20.13 3.03
C ALA A 378 50.80 -19.63 3.72
N ARG A 379 51.89 -20.44 3.68
CA ARG A 379 53.19 -20.08 4.26
C ARG A 379 53.92 -18.97 3.50
N ALA A 380 53.76 -18.92 2.18
CA ALA A 380 54.37 -17.87 1.35
C ALA A 380 53.83 -16.46 1.67
N GLY A 381 52.57 -16.37 2.12
CA GLY A 381 51.94 -15.09 2.49
C GLY A 381 51.67 -14.16 1.29
N GLY A 382 51.23 -12.94 1.58
CA GLY A 382 50.94 -11.92 0.56
C GLY A 382 49.48 -11.90 0.05
N THR A 383 49.27 -11.21 -1.08
CA THR A 383 47.99 -11.10 -1.77
C THR A 383 48.11 -11.57 -3.21
N TYR A 384 47.00 -12.08 -3.75
CA TYR A 384 46.91 -12.64 -5.09
C TYR A 384 45.68 -12.09 -5.80
N ALA A 385 45.87 -11.60 -7.03
CA ALA A 385 44.77 -11.27 -7.93
C ALA A 385 44.07 -12.55 -8.41
N VAL A 386 42.81 -12.75 -8.02
CA VAL A 386 41.95 -13.84 -8.48
C VAL A 386 40.87 -13.26 -9.40
N PRO A 387 40.74 -13.75 -10.66
CA PRO A 387 39.67 -13.33 -11.56
C PRO A 387 38.29 -13.46 -10.89
N GLY A 388 37.48 -12.40 -10.94
CA GLY A 388 36.16 -12.34 -10.28
C GLY A 388 36.17 -11.93 -8.81
N PHE A 389 37.31 -12.05 -8.10
CA PHE A 389 37.41 -11.77 -6.65
C PHE A 389 38.36 -10.64 -6.28
N GLY A 390 39.16 -10.14 -7.23
CA GLY A 390 40.16 -9.11 -6.96
C GLY A 390 41.32 -9.65 -6.14
N GLU A 391 41.90 -8.82 -5.27
CA GLU A 391 43.01 -9.21 -4.41
C GLU A 391 42.52 -10.01 -3.20
N VAL A 392 42.93 -11.28 -3.10
CA VAL A 392 42.67 -12.14 -1.93
C VAL A 392 43.96 -12.44 -1.18
N SER A 393 43.86 -12.59 0.14
CA SER A 393 45.03 -12.99 0.94
C SER A 393 45.48 -14.42 0.61
N ALA A 394 46.76 -14.72 0.82
CA ALA A 394 47.31 -16.07 0.71
C ALA A 394 46.53 -17.12 1.52
N LYS A 395 46.04 -16.73 2.70
CA LYS A 395 45.22 -17.60 3.57
C LYS A 395 43.88 -17.95 2.93
N VAL A 396 43.21 -16.96 2.31
CA VAL A 396 41.94 -17.18 1.60
C VAL A 396 42.19 -18.03 0.37
N LEU A 397 43.20 -17.70 -0.45
CA LEU A 397 43.56 -18.50 -1.63
C LEU A 397 43.90 -19.94 -1.26
N ALA A 398 44.68 -20.17 -0.20
CA ALA A 398 44.97 -21.51 0.30
C ALA A 398 43.70 -22.30 0.65
N LYS A 399 42.71 -21.65 1.27
CA LYS A 399 41.43 -22.32 1.56
C LYS A 399 40.67 -22.67 0.28
N VAL A 400 40.63 -21.78 -0.72
CA VAL A 400 40.03 -22.08 -2.03
C VAL A 400 40.74 -23.25 -2.71
N LEU A 401 42.08 -23.25 -2.71
CA LEU A 401 42.87 -24.35 -3.27
C LEU A 401 42.60 -25.66 -2.53
N ASN A 402 42.55 -25.64 -1.20
CA ASN A 402 42.30 -26.84 -0.40
C ASN A 402 40.93 -27.46 -0.72
N VAL A 403 39.88 -26.63 -0.83
CA VAL A 403 38.55 -27.09 -1.24
C VAL A 403 38.58 -27.62 -2.68
N ALA A 404 39.21 -26.88 -3.61
CA ALA A 404 39.31 -27.30 -5.00
C ALA A 404 40.06 -28.63 -5.17
N VAL A 405 41.14 -28.87 -4.42
CA VAL A 405 41.88 -30.13 -4.45
C VAL A 405 41.08 -31.26 -3.80
N GLY A 406 40.44 -30.98 -2.66
CA GLY A 406 39.63 -31.94 -1.89
C GLY A 406 38.41 -32.49 -2.64
N LEU A 407 37.95 -31.81 -3.69
CA LEU A 407 36.90 -32.28 -4.59
C LEU A 407 37.26 -33.56 -5.38
N GLY A 408 38.54 -33.90 -5.49
CA GLY A 408 38.98 -35.04 -6.29
C GLY A 408 38.97 -34.77 -7.80
N ARG A 409 39.33 -35.79 -8.59
CA ARG A 409 39.27 -35.73 -10.06
C ARG A 409 37.81 -35.78 -10.53
N ASN A 410 37.46 -34.93 -11.50
CA ASN A 410 36.15 -34.89 -12.15
C ASN A 410 34.97 -34.81 -11.17
N PRO A 411 34.89 -33.76 -10.32
CA PRO A 411 33.83 -33.62 -9.35
C PRO A 411 32.45 -33.48 -10.01
N THR A 412 31.41 -33.94 -9.32
CA THR A 412 30.02 -33.71 -9.74
C THR A 412 29.64 -32.25 -9.54
N ALA A 413 28.66 -31.75 -10.31
CA ALA A 413 28.19 -30.36 -10.18
C ALA A 413 27.75 -30.04 -8.74
N GLY A 414 27.00 -30.93 -8.09
CA GLY A 414 26.56 -30.75 -6.70
C GLY A 414 27.72 -30.69 -5.70
N ALA A 415 28.80 -31.44 -5.91
CA ALA A 415 29.99 -31.35 -5.05
C ALA A 415 30.67 -29.97 -5.19
N VAL A 416 30.76 -29.43 -6.41
CA VAL A 416 31.29 -28.07 -6.64
C VAL A 416 30.39 -27.02 -6.01
N GLU A 417 29.06 -27.18 -6.07
CA GLU A 417 28.12 -26.27 -5.41
C GLU A 417 28.32 -26.25 -3.88
N ASP A 418 28.45 -27.42 -3.24
CA ASP A 418 28.68 -27.53 -1.80
C ASP A 418 30.03 -26.93 -1.40
N ALA A 419 31.08 -27.20 -2.18
CA ALA A 419 32.40 -26.58 -2.04
C ALA A 419 32.34 -25.05 -2.17
N THR A 420 31.53 -24.54 -3.10
CA THR A 420 31.33 -23.10 -3.29
C THR A 420 30.71 -22.46 -2.07
N VAL A 421 29.70 -23.10 -1.48
CA VAL A 421 29.08 -22.61 -0.23
C VAL A 421 30.11 -22.58 0.91
N GLU A 422 30.95 -23.61 1.04
CA GLU A 422 32.00 -23.65 2.05
C GLU A 422 33.02 -22.51 1.89
N VAL A 423 33.47 -22.26 0.67
CA VAL A 423 34.40 -21.16 0.36
C VAL A 423 33.73 -19.81 0.58
N ALA A 424 32.48 -19.64 0.14
CA ALA A 424 31.72 -18.42 0.31
C ALA A 424 31.60 -18.04 1.79
N LYS A 425 31.30 -19.00 2.68
CA LYS A 425 31.27 -18.77 4.14
C LYS A 425 32.59 -18.25 4.69
N ALA A 426 33.71 -18.70 4.12
CA ALA A 426 35.03 -18.25 4.55
C ALA A 426 35.36 -16.82 4.10
N ILE A 427 34.92 -16.47 2.89
CA ILE A 427 35.11 -15.13 2.31
C ILE A 427 34.18 -14.12 2.99
N LEU A 428 32.96 -14.54 3.31
CA LEU A 428 31.91 -13.72 3.92
C LEU A 428 31.96 -13.75 5.45
N ASP A 429 33.09 -14.09 6.06
CA ASP A 429 33.21 -14.09 7.52
C ASP A 429 32.84 -12.71 8.10
N GLY A 430 31.97 -12.68 9.10
CA GLY A 430 31.37 -11.44 9.65
C GLY A 430 30.25 -10.81 8.82
N SER A 431 29.84 -11.40 7.69
CA SER A 431 28.71 -10.91 6.89
C SER A 431 27.36 -11.17 7.56
N PRO A 432 26.42 -10.20 7.54
CA PRO A 432 25.04 -10.40 7.98
C PRO A 432 24.29 -11.53 7.24
N LEU A 433 24.76 -11.91 6.04
CA LEU A 433 24.17 -13.02 5.29
C LEU A 433 24.43 -14.37 5.96
N LEU A 434 25.53 -14.49 6.73
CA LEU A 434 25.85 -15.69 7.50
C LEU A 434 25.13 -15.75 8.85
N SER A 435 24.57 -14.64 9.34
CA SER A 435 23.74 -14.62 10.55
C SER A 435 22.28 -15.01 10.29
N LEU A 436 21.89 -15.19 9.03
CA LEU A 436 20.54 -15.66 8.68
C LEU A 436 20.33 -17.11 9.15
N PRO A 437 19.10 -17.47 9.59
CA PRO A 437 18.73 -18.86 9.83
C PRO A 437 19.00 -19.70 8.58
N ASN A 438 19.66 -20.85 8.73
CA ASN A 438 20.00 -21.75 7.62
C ASN A 438 20.84 -21.09 6.50
N ALA A 439 21.86 -20.30 6.86
CA ALA A 439 22.76 -19.63 5.91
C ALA A 439 23.27 -20.54 4.76
N ASP A 440 23.53 -21.82 5.02
CA ASP A 440 23.96 -22.79 4.00
C ASP A 440 22.88 -23.01 2.93
N TYR A 441 21.61 -23.12 3.33
CA TYR A 441 20.47 -23.20 2.42
C TYR A 441 20.30 -21.91 1.63
N VAL A 442 20.45 -20.75 2.29
CA VAL A 442 20.35 -19.44 1.62
C VAL A 442 21.42 -19.31 0.53
N LEU A 443 22.68 -19.58 0.86
CA LEU A 443 23.79 -19.53 -0.09
C LEU A 443 23.62 -20.50 -1.25
N LYS A 444 23.15 -21.73 -0.97
CA LYS A 444 22.91 -22.73 -2.02
C LYS A 444 21.75 -22.33 -2.93
N THR A 445 20.65 -21.81 -2.38
CA THR A 445 19.52 -21.29 -3.16
C THR A 445 19.94 -20.12 -4.03
N LEU A 446 20.72 -19.17 -3.50
CA LEU A 446 21.27 -18.05 -4.28
C LEU A 446 22.20 -18.52 -5.40
N LEU A 447 23.05 -19.52 -5.13
CA LEU A 447 23.96 -20.07 -6.13
C LEU A 447 23.19 -20.74 -7.28
N VAL A 448 22.21 -21.60 -6.97
CA VAL A 448 21.51 -22.44 -7.96
C VAL A 448 20.41 -21.65 -8.65
N SER A 449 19.54 -21.01 -7.89
CA SER A 449 18.29 -20.40 -8.37
C SER A 449 18.35 -18.88 -8.42
N GLY A 450 19.28 -18.24 -7.71
CA GLY A 450 19.29 -16.79 -7.52
C GLY A 450 18.30 -16.33 -6.45
N PRO A 451 17.98 -15.03 -6.38
CA PRO A 451 16.93 -14.54 -5.51
C PRO A 451 15.58 -15.17 -5.90
N THR A 452 14.87 -15.70 -4.92
CA THR A 452 13.54 -16.30 -5.09
C THR A 452 12.57 -15.55 -4.20
N LYS A 453 11.30 -15.50 -4.60
CA LYS A 453 10.25 -14.82 -3.84
C LYS A 453 10.21 -15.32 -2.39
N GLU A 454 10.25 -16.63 -2.18
CA GLU A 454 10.18 -17.24 -0.85
C GLU A 454 11.39 -16.87 0.02
N LEU A 455 12.59 -16.82 -0.56
CA LEU A 455 13.81 -16.41 0.14
C LEU A 455 13.74 -14.93 0.53
N GLU A 456 13.33 -14.07 -0.40
CA GLU A 456 13.26 -12.63 -0.20
C GLU A 456 12.19 -12.26 0.82
N GLU A 457 11.01 -12.88 0.75
CA GLU A 457 9.95 -12.76 1.75
C GLU A 457 10.45 -13.15 3.15
N SER A 458 11.14 -14.29 3.27
CA SER A 458 11.66 -14.76 4.55
C SER A 458 12.70 -13.80 5.15
N ILE A 459 13.64 -13.31 4.33
CA ILE A 459 14.67 -12.36 4.78
C ILE A 459 14.04 -11.02 5.19
N LEU A 460 13.10 -10.49 4.39
CA LEU A 460 12.38 -9.26 4.70
C LEU A 460 11.56 -9.38 5.99
N ALA A 461 10.81 -10.47 6.14
CA ALA A 461 10.00 -10.71 7.33
C ALA A 461 10.87 -10.80 8.58
N ASN A 462 12.00 -11.52 8.52
CA ASN A 462 12.92 -11.60 9.65
C ASN A 462 13.54 -10.23 10.00
N ALA A 463 14.00 -9.48 8.99
CA ALA A 463 14.58 -8.16 9.18
C ALA A 463 13.57 -7.14 9.75
N LEU A 464 12.30 -7.25 9.35
CA LEU A 464 11.20 -6.46 9.91
C LEU A 464 10.91 -6.87 11.36
N ALA A 465 10.83 -8.16 11.66
CA ALA A 465 10.53 -8.67 13.00
C ALA A 465 11.59 -8.25 14.04
N GLU A 466 12.86 -8.10 13.65
CA GLU A 466 13.93 -7.59 14.52
C GLU A 466 13.75 -6.11 14.90
N LYS A 467 13.12 -5.31 14.02
CA LYS A 467 12.87 -3.87 14.25
C LYS A 467 11.56 -3.59 14.98
N LEU A 468 10.63 -4.55 14.98
CA LEU A 468 9.31 -4.42 15.59
C LEU A 468 9.29 -4.84 17.06
N SER A 469 8.40 -4.23 17.84
CA SER A 469 8.11 -4.67 19.22
C SER A 469 7.49 -6.06 19.24
N GLU A 470 7.56 -6.78 20.37
CA GLU A 470 7.04 -8.15 20.49
C GLU A 470 5.60 -8.30 19.99
N ASP A 471 4.72 -7.35 20.34
CA ASP A 471 3.31 -7.36 19.93
C ASP A 471 3.11 -7.10 18.43
N GLN A 472 4.07 -6.45 17.78
CA GLN A 472 4.03 -6.09 16.36
C GLN A 472 4.76 -7.08 15.46
N ARG A 473 5.58 -8.01 16.00
CA ARG A 473 6.34 -8.99 15.19
C ARG A 473 5.47 -9.82 14.25
N LYS A 474 4.22 -10.10 14.65
CA LYS A 474 3.24 -10.83 13.83
C LYS A 474 2.89 -10.11 12.51
N MET A 475 3.16 -8.80 12.43
CA MET A 475 2.93 -8.00 11.23
C MET A 475 4.04 -8.12 10.20
N ALA A 476 5.22 -8.64 10.57
CA ALA A 476 6.37 -8.66 9.69
C ALA A 476 6.15 -9.52 8.44
N GLU A 477 5.62 -10.73 8.61
CA GLU A 477 5.35 -11.66 7.51
C GLU A 477 4.22 -11.17 6.58
N PRO A 478 3.03 -10.72 7.07
CA PRO A 478 2.01 -10.12 6.23
C PRO A 478 2.49 -8.90 5.43
N VAL A 479 3.31 -8.03 6.04
CA VAL A 479 3.87 -6.85 5.38
C VAL A 479 4.84 -7.27 4.27
N ALA A 480 5.80 -8.15 4.57
CA ALA A 480 6.76 -8.66 3.59
C ALA A 480 6.06 -9.32 2.39
N LYS A 481 5.10 -10.21 2.66
CA LYS A 481 4.30 -10.90 1.64
C LYS A 481 3.46 -9.94 0.79
N THR A 482 2.93 -8.88 1.38
CA THR A 482 2.18 -7.86 0.64
C THR A 482 3.11 -7.11 -0.32
N VAL A 483 4.28 -6.69 0.16
CA VAL A 483 5.28 -6.01 -0.66
C VAL A 483 5.73 -6.85 -1.84
N THR A 484 6.16 -8.09 -1.62
CA THR A 484 6.60 -9.00 -2.70
C THR A 484 5.49 -9.40 -3.67
N THR A 485 4.23 -9.29 -3.27
CA THR A 485 3.08 -9.56 -4.13
C THR A 485 2.75 -8.37 -5.03
N PHE A 486 2.84 -7.15 -4.52
CA PHE A 486 2.55 -5.93 -5.28
C PHE A 486 3.75 -5.40 -6.06
N ASP A 487 4.97 -5.73 -5.65
CA ASP A 487 6.21 -5.41 -6.36
C ASP A 487 7.02 -6.69 -6.69
N PRO A 488 6.52 -7.59 -7.54
CA PRO A 488 7.17 -8.88 -7.78
C PRO A 488 8.56 -8.80 -8.42
N MET A 489 8.96 -7.62 -8.93
CA MET A 489 10.25 -7.39 -9.57
C MET A 489 11.20 -6.51 -8.73
N ALA A 490 10.78 -6.13 -7.52
CA ALA A 490 11.53 -5.25 -6.62
C ALA A 490 12.00 -3.95 -7.31
N GLU A 491 11.07 -3.28 -8.02
CA GLU A 491 11.31 -2.02 -8.74
C GLU A 491 10.95 -0.78 -7.91
N GLY A 492 10.40 -0.97 -6.72
CA GLY A 492 9.89 0.09 -5.85
C GLY A 492 8.50 0.53 -6.24
N VAL A 493 7.64 -0.39 -6.68
CA VAL A 493 6.31 -0.08 -7.23
C VAL A 493 5.45 0.66 -6.20
N LEU A 494 5.47 0.23 -4.94
CA LEU A 494 4.64 0.86 -3.90
C LEU A 494 5.13 2.27 -3.57
N SER A 495 6.44 2.51 -3.64
CA SER A 495 7.02 3.84 -3.40
C SER A 495 6.76 4.83 -4.53
N GLN A 496 6.65 4.35 -5.77
CA GLN A 496 6.49 5.19 -6.96
C GLN A 496 5.03 5.37 -7.38
N ASN A 497 4.16 4.41 -7.05
CA ASN A 497 2.77 4.40 -7.47
C ASN A 497 1.80 4.49 -6.28
N SER A 498 1.28 5.69 -6.04
CA SER A 498 0.32 5.95 -4.96
C SER A 498 -0.97 5.12 -5.02
N SER A 499 -1.40 4.70 -6.21
CA SER A 499 -2.57 3.82 -6.37
C SER A 499 -2.26 2.40 -5.95
N ALA A 500 -1.08 1.86 -6.31
CA ALA A 500 -0.63 0.54 -5.89
C ALA A 500 -0.42 0.48 -4.38
N LEU A 501 0.19 1.52 -3.79
CA LEU A 501 0.33 1.64 -2.33
C LEU A 501 -1.01 1.66 -1.61
N LYS A 502 -1.99 2.38 -2.16
CA LYS A 502 -3.35 2.39 -1.60
C LYS A 502 -3.99 1.01 -1.65
N GLU A 503 -3.91 0.32 -2.79
CA GLU A 503 -4.48 -1.01 -2.96
C GLU A 503 -3.83 -2.03 -2.02
N ALA A 504 -2.50 -2.03 -1.92
CA ALA A 504 -1.75 -2.86 -0.99
C ALA A 504 -2.12 -2.59 0.48
N THR A 505 -2.21 -1.31 0.87
CA THR A 505 -2.59 -0.90 2.24
C THR A 505 -4.01 -1.34 2.57
N VAL A 506 -4.98 -1.12 1.67
CA VAL A 506 -6.37 -1.51 1.87
C VAL A 506 -6.53 -3.03 1.92
N SER A 507 -5.84 -3.77 1.04
CA SER A 507 -5.86 -5.22 1.00
C SER A 507 -5.35 -5.83 2.31
N LEU A 508 -4.17 -5.39 2.76
CA LEU A 508 -3.57 -5.87 4.01
C LEU A 508 -4.39 -5.47 5.24
N LEU A 509 -4.93 -4.25 5.27
CA LEU A 509 -5.81 -3.81 6.36
C LEU A 509 -7.09 -4.66 6.45
N SER A 510 -7.68 -5.01 5.31
CA SER A 510 -8.84 -5.88 5.22
C SER A 510 -8.54 -7.27 5.80
N GLU A 511 -7.37 -7.84 5.48
CA GLU A 511 -6.92 -9.13 6.02
C GLU A 511 -6.73 -9.08 7.55
N ILE A 512 -6.04 -8.05 8.06
CA ILE A 512 -5.82 -7.85 9.51
C ILE A 512 -7.15 -7.72 10.26
N LEU A 513 -8.11 -6.96 9.72
CA LEU A 513 -9.41 -6.77 10.35
C LEU A 513 -10.20 -8.07 10.38
N ARG A 514 -10.17 -8.85 9.29
CA ARG A 514 -10.84 -10.15 9.21
C ARG A 514 -10.30 -11.13 10.24
N GLU A 515 -8.98 -11.16 10.48
CA GLU A 515 -8.38 -11.97 11.54
C GLU A 515 -8.85 -11.56 12.95
N LYS A 516 -9.21 -10.29 13.14
CA LYS A 516 -9.79 -9.75 14.38
C LYS A 516 -11.32 -9.91 14.46
N GLY A 517 -11.96 -10.56 13.49
CA GLY A 517 -13.40 -10.74 13.43
C GLY A 517 -14.18 -9.49 13.01
N VAL A 518 -13.51 -8.52 12.39
CA VAL A 518 -14.11 -7.28 11.88
C VAL A 518 -14.12 -7.34 10.35
N GLU A 519 -15.30 -7.31 9.73
CA GLU A 519 -15.43 -7.21 8.28
C GLU A 519 -15.90 -5.81 7.90
N LEU A 520 -15.02 -5.06 7.23
CA LEU A 520 -15.36 -3.78 6.62
C LEU A 520 -15.25 -3.89 5.10
N PRO A 521 -16.21 -3.34 4.34
CA PRO A 521 -16.10 -3.27 2.89
C PRO A 521 -14.84 -2.52 2.43
N ASN A 522 -14.19 -2.98 1.37
CA ASN A 522 -12.98 -2.34 0.84
C ASN A 522 -13.21 -0.88 0.41
N ASP A 523 -14.44 -0.50 0.02
CA ASP A 523 -14.77 0.90 -0.30
C ASP A 523 -14.75 1.80 0.94
N VAL A 524 -15.13 1.26 2.11
CA VAL A 524 -15.02 1.98 3.39
C VAL A 524 -13.55 2.15 3.77
N LEU A 525 -12.75 1.09 3.67
CA LEU A 525 -11.31 1.15 3.95
C LEU A 525 -10.58 2.13 3.01
N ALA A 526 -10.94 2.14 1.73
CA ALA A 526 -10.41 3.09 0.76
C ALA A 526 -10.79 4.54 1.09
N LYS A 527 -12.04 4.79 1.54
CA LYS A 527 -12.47 6.12 2.01
C LYS A 527 -11.70 6.55 3.26
N VAL A 528 -11.46 5.63 4.20
CA VAL A 528 -10.65 5.90 5.40
C VAL A 528 -9.24 6.28 5.00
N TYR A 529 -8.62 5.54 4.08
CA TYR A 529 -7.29 5.86 3.53
C TYR A 529 -7.24 7.28 2.93
N ASP A 530 -8.25 7.66 2.13
CA ASP A 530 -8.31 8.98 1.47
C ASP A 530 -8.76 10.13 2.40
N SER A 531 -9.27 9.82 3.60
CA SER A 531 -9.96 10.79 4.47
C SER A 531 -9.06 11.89 5.02
N ASN A 532 -7.75 11.69 5.02
CA ASN A 532 -6.77 12.55 5.68
C ASN A 532 -7.15 12.87 7.15
N GLY A 533 -7.74 11.90 7.85
CA GLY A 533 -8.20 12.01 9.24
C GLY A 533 -9.62 12.54 9.40
N ASN A 534 -10.27 12.99 8.32
CA ASN A 534 -11.66 13.44 8.36
C ASN A 534 -12.63 12.26 8.19
N VAL A 535 -12.80 11.46 9.24
CA VAL A 535 -13.62 10.24 9.22
C VAL A 535 -15.10 10.45 9.57
N GLY A 536 -15.48 11.63 10.10
CA GLY A 536 -16.86 11.94 10.49
C GLY A 536 -17.90 11.73 9.35
N PRO A 537 -17.65 12.19 8.11
CA PRO A 537 -18.54 11.92 6.98
C PRO A 537 -18.72 10.42 6.69
N ILE A 538 -17.68 9.61 6.90
CA ILE A 538 -17.68 8.16 6.69
C ILE A 538 -18.50 7.48 7.79
N ALA A 539 -18.29 7.88 9.06
CA ALA A 539 -19.07 7.39 10.20
C ALA A 539 -20.57 7.65 10.00
N LYS A 540 -20.92 8.86 9.53
CA LYS A 540 -22.29 9.23 9.20
C LYS A 540 -22.88 8.38 8.08
N GLU A 541 -22.13 8.14 7.01
CA GLU A 541 -22.58 7.31 5.89
C GLU A 541 -22.86 5.86 6.33
N ILE A 542 -21.97 5.27 7.14
CA ILE A 542 -22.13 3.90 7.66
C ILE A 542 -23.38 3.81 8.54
N LEU A 543 -23.55 4.74 9.48
CA LEU A 543 -24.71 4.73 10.38
C LEU A 543 -26.03 4.92 9.64
N VAL A 544 -26.09 5.82 8.65
CA VAL A 544 -27.28 6.00 7.82
C VAL A 544 -27.61 4.71 7.04
N LYS A 545 -26.60 4.01 6.50
CA LYS A 545 -26.83 2.74 5.79
C LYS A 545 -27.33 1.63 6.71
N GLU A 546 -26.79 1.50 7.92
CA GLU A 546 -27.20 0.42 8.83
C GLU A 546 -28.53 0.70 9.54
N THR A 547 -28.81 1.95 9.89
CA THR A 547 -30.15 2.35 10.37
C THR A 547 -31.24 2.19 9.31
N ALA A 548 -30.89 2.25 8.01
CA ALA A 548 -31.82 2.00 6.91
C ALA A 548 -32.02 0.50 6.57
N ARG A 549 -31.20 -0.40 7.14
CA ARG A 549 -31.27 -1.86 6.96
C ARG A 549 -32.08 -2.57 8.05
N GLN A 550 -32.27 -1.92 9.19
CA GLN A 550 -33.19 -2.33 10.26
C GLN A 550 -34.60 -1.84 9.95
#